data_AF-A0A843G5V6-F1
#
_entry.id   AF-A0A843G5V6-F1
#
_cell.length_a   1.000
_cell.length_b   1.000
_cell.length_c   1.000
_cell.angle_alpha   90.00
_cell.angle_beta   90.00
_cell.angle_gamma   90.00
#
_symmetry.space_group_name_H-M   'P 1'
#
loop_
_entity.id
_entity.type
_entity.pdbx_description
1 polymer ?
#
loop_
_entity_poly.entity_id
_entity_poly.type
_entity_poly.pdbx_seq_one_letter_code
_entity_poly.pdbx_strand_id
1 'polypeptide(L)' 'MFILSHKKYGEFEDFYVSSESSPNTSYLVTIDHDEETCYCTCPDFRYRKDNLKFGGAKLDDNENHCKHIREVLNGSH' A
#
# COMPACT_ATOMS: atom_id res chain seq x y z
N MET A 1 1.25 -12.69 1.31
CA MET A 1 0.32 -12.14 0.30
C MET A 1 1.03 -12.21 -1.04
N PHE A 2 0.42 -11.81 -2.15
CA PHE A 2 1.17 -11.70 -3.40
C PHE A 2 0.66 -10.56 -4.27
N ILE A 3 1.59 -9.97 -5.01
CA ILE A 3 1.31 -8.90 -5.98
C ILE A 3 0.72 -9.56 -7.24
N LEU A 4 -0.52 -9.20 -7.56
CA LEU A 4 -1.25 -9.71 -8.72
C LEU A 4 -0.88 -8.98 -10.02
N SER A 5 -0.65 -7.67 -9.92
CA SER A 5 -0.23 -6.85 -11.05
C SER A 5 0.44 -5.57 -10.58
N HIS A 6 1.29 -5.03 -11.44
CA HIS A 6 1.99 -3.77 -11.25
C HIS A 6 1.82 -2.92 -12.53
N LYS A 7 1.44 -1.66 -12.37
CA LYS A 7 1.32 -0.69 -13.44
C LYS A 7 2.04 0.60 -13.05
N LYS A 8 2.86 1.11 -13.95
CA LYS A 8 3.61 2.37 -13.75
C LYS A 8 3.13 3.43 -14.73
N TYR A 9 2.86 4.63 -14.22
CA TYR A 9 2.39 5.77 -14.98
C TYR A 9 3.10 7.05 -14.52
N GLY A 10 4.25 7.36 -15.15
CA GLY A 10 5.10 8.46 -14.71
C GLY A 10 5.67 8.18 -13.32
N GLU A 11 5.44 9.10 -12.37
CA GLU A 11 5.89 9.04 -10.98
C GLU A 11 4.97 8.17 -10.09
N PHE A 12 3.87 7.64 -10.64
CA PHE A 12 2.93 6.78 -9.92
C PHE A 12 3.15 5.30 -10.22
N GLU A 13 3.11 4.47 -9.19
CA GLU A 13 3.12 3.01 -9.30
C GLU A 13 1.93 2.39 -8.57
N ASP A 14 1.09 1.68 -9.31
CA ASP A 14 -0.08 0.97 -8.80
C ASP A 14 0.21 -0.53 -8.69
N PHE A 15 -0.08 -1.10 -7.52
CA PHE A 15 0.06 -2.51 -7.20
C PHE A 15 -1.28 -3.07 -6.73
N TYR A 16 -1.74 -4.15 -7.37
CA TYR A 16 -2.88 -4.91 -6.86
C TYR A 16 -2.37 -6.06 -6.01
N VAL A 17 -2.67 -6.05 -4.72
CA VAL A 17 -2.20 -7.05 -3.75
C VAL A 17 -3.35 -7.95 -3.34
N SER A 18 -3.18 -9.27 -3.42
CA SER A 18 -4.19 -10.23 -2.97
C SER A 18 -4.18 -10.38 -1.45
N SER A 19 -5.36 -10.64 -0.87
CA SER A 19 -5.47 -11.08 0.52
C SER A 19 -5.39 -12.61 0.59
N GLU A 20 -4.43 -13.17 1.30
CA GLU A 20 -4.35 -14.64 1.50
C GLU A 20 -5.61 -15.20 2.19
N SER A 21 -6.15 -14.44 3.13
CA SER A 21 -7.36 -14.82 3.87
C SER A 21 -8.64 -14.72 3.04
N SER A 22 -8.61 -13.99 1.92
CA SER A 22 -9.75 -13.73 1.07
C SER A 22 -9.30 -13.70 -0.40
N PRO A 23 -9.18 -14.86 -1.06
CA PRO A 23 -8.55 -14.95 -2.39
C PRO A 23 -9.28 -14.15 -3.49
N ASN A 24 -10.55 -13.83 -3.29
CA ASN A 24 -11.35 -12.98 -4.18
C ASN A 24 -11.28 -11.49 -3.83
N THR A 25 -10.49 -11.10 -2.84
CA THR A 25 -10.31 -9.72 -2.40
C THR A 25 -8.91 -9.26 -2.72
N SER A 26 -8.82 -8.20 -3.52
CA SER A 26 -7.59 -7.49 -3.81
C SER A 26 -7.68 -6.05 -3.32
N TYR A 27 -6.53 -5.52 -2.93
CA TYR A 27 -6.38 -4.13 -2.54
C TYR A 27 -5.45 -3.43 -3.50
N LEU A 28 -5.78 -2.19 -3.85
CA LEU A 28 -4.90 -1.31 -4.60
C LEU A 28 -3.96 -0.63 -3.61
N VAL A 29 -2.66 -0.66 -3.92
CA VAL A 29 -1.63 0.15 -3.30
C VAL A 29 -1.09 1.08 -4.38
N THR A 30 -1.04 2.37 -4.11
CA THR A 30 -0.47 3.37 -5.02
C THR A 30 0.72 4.01 -4.32
N ILE A 31 1.85 4.09 -5.01
CA ILE A 31 3.06 4.80 -4.59
C ILE A 31 3.20 6.04 -5.46
N ASP A 32 3.35 7.20 -4.83
CA ASP A 32 3.68 8.47 -5.47
C ASP A 32 5.11 8.84 -5.08
N HIS A 33 6.02 8.76 -6.05
CA HIS A 33 7.44 9.06 -5.83
C HIS A 33 7.75 10.57 -5.80
N ASP A 34 6.88 11.41 -6.37
CA ASP A 34 7.06 12.87 -6.39
C ASP A 34 6.65 13.48 -5.05
N GLU A 35 5.49 13.07 -4.52
CA GLU A 35 5.00 13.53 -3.21
C GLU A 35 5.58 12.74 -2.03
N GLU A 36 6.38 11.70 -2.29
CA GLU A 36 6.89 10.74 -1.29
C GLU A 36 5.77 10.14 -0.42
N THR A 37 4.64 9.81 -1.05
CA THR A 37 3.47 9.25 -0.36
C THR A 37 3.04 7.89 -0.89
N CYS A 38 2.21 7.22 -0.10
CA CYS A 38 1.56 5.98 -0.47
C CYS A 38 0.09 5.96 -0.03
N TYR A 39 -0.69 5.16 -0.74
CA TYR A 39 -2.10 4.96 -0.49
C TYR A 39 -2.44 3.48 -0.58
N CYS A 40 -3.39 3.02 0.22
CA CYS A 40 -3.94 1.67 0.10
C CYS A 40 -5.45 1.66 0.32
N THR A 41 -6.17 0.89 -0.50
CA THR A 41 -7.64 0.76 -0.37
C THR A 41 -8.08 -0.17 0.75
N CYS A 42 -7.16 -0.78 1.50
CA CYS A 42 -7.54 -1.70 2.57
C CYS A 42 -8.16 -0.97 3.78
N PRO A 43 -9.09 -1.62 4.50
CA PRO A 43 -9.74 -1.01 5.67
C PRO A 43 -8.76 -0.57 6.78
N ASP A 44 -7.67 -1.32 6.95
CA ASP A 44 -6.63 -1.03 7.95
C ASP A 44 -5.94 0.31 7.66
N PHE A 45 -5.57 0.59 6.40
CA PHE A 45 -4.99 1.87 6.00
C PHE A 45 -5.96 3.03 6.27
N ARG A 46 -7.24 2.87 5.92
CA ARG A 46 -8.26 3.90 6.18
C ARG A 46 -8.36 4.20 7.68
N TYR A 47 -8.43 3.16 8.52
CA TYR A 47 -8.45 3.33 9.97
C TYR A 47 -7.22 4.08 10.48
N ARG A 48 -6.01 3.72 10.02
CA ARG A 48 -4.77 4.41 10.41
C ARG A 48 -4.73 5.86 9.97
N LYS A 49 -5.15 6.15 8.74
CA LYS A 49 -5.24 7.52 8.20
C LYS A 49 -6.17 8.40 9.02
N ASP A 50 -7.29 7.84 9.49
CA ASP A 50 -8.28 8.59 10.26
C ASP A 50 -7.88 8.77 11.74
N ASN A 51 -7.03 7.90 12.30
CA ASN A 51 -6.75 7.84 13.75
C ASN A 51 -5.29 8.12 14.15
N LEU A 52 -4.33 8.02 13.23
CA LEU A 52 -2.90 8.21 13.50
C LEU A 52 -2.36 9.39 12.70
N LYS A 53 -1.31 10.04 13.22
CA LYS A 53 -0.64 11.14 12.53
C LYS A 53 0.02 10.61 11.24
N PHE A 54 -0.39 11.12 10.08
CA PHE A 54 -0.02 10.65 8.73
C PHE A 54 -0.45 9.24 8.35
N GLY A 55 -0.77 8.36 9.32
CA GLY A 55 -1.48 7.10 9.10
C GLY A 55 -0.79 6.11 8.16
N GLY A 56 0.55 6.18 8.06
CA GLY A 56 1.29 5.36 7.11
C GLY A 56 1.12 5.82 5.66
N ALA A 57 0.76 7.08 5.41
CA ALA A 57 0.65 7.64 4.06
C ALA A 57 1.96 8.23 3.53
N LYS A 58 3.00 8.41 4.37
CA LYS A 58 4.34 8.81 3.92
C LYS A 58 5.19 7.58 3.65
N LEU A 59 6.06 7.62 2.64
CA LEU A 59 6.94 6.49 2.33
C LEU A 59 7.95 6.18 3.45
N ASP A 60 8.38 7.19 4.23
CA ASP A 60 9.31 6.98 5.35
C ASP A 60 8.62 6.47 6.64
N ASP A 61 7.28 6.44 6.68
CA ASP A 61 6.48 6.05 7.86
C ASP A 61 6.34 4.52 8.01
N ASN A 62 7.49 3.84 8.03
CA ASN A 62 7.62 2.38 8.06
C ASN A 62 6.83 1.71 9.21
N GLU A 63 6.66 2.41 10.34
CA GLU A 63 5.96 1.89 11.51
C GLU A 63 4.44 1.85 11.32
N ASN A 64 3.86 2.79 10.57
CA ASN A 64 2.41 2.93 10.44
C ASN A 64 1.84 2.42 9.12
N HIS A 65 2.67 1.93 8.20
CA HIS A 65 2.17 1.29 6.98
C HIS A 65 1.27 0.10 7.27
N CYS A 66 0.20 -0.04 6.48
CA CYS A 66 -0.59 -1.26 6.48
C CYS A 66 0.23 -2.42 5.89
N LYS A 67 -0.17 -3.65 6.17
CA LYS A 67 0.55 -4.85 5.70
C LYS A 67 0.74 -4.91 4.16
N HIS A 68 -0.18 -4.34 3.38
CA HIS A 68 -0.10 -4.36 1.91
C HIS A 68 0.94 -3.37 1.39
N ILE A 69 1.01 -2.17 1.97
CA ILE A 69 2.05 -1.18 1.65
C ILE A 69 3.43 -1.76 2.02
N ARG A 70 3.55 -2.38 3.20
CA ARG A 70 4.81 -3.04 3.60
C ARG A 70 5.23 -4.15 2.63
N GLU A 71 4.29 -4.97 2.17
CA GLU A 71 4.56 -6.02 1.17
C GLU A 71 5.09 -5.42 -0.14
N VAL A 72 4.50 -4.31 -0.60
CA VAL A 72 4.93 -3.60 -1.81
C VAL A 72 6.30 -2.95 -1.64
N LEU A 73 6.54 -2.27 -0.51
CA LEU A 73 7.80 -1.54 -0.28
C LEU A 73 8.98 -2.45 0.07
N ASN A 74 8.75 -3.51 0.84
CA ASN A 74 9.82 -4.41 1.28
C ASN A 74 10.07 -5.55 0.28
N GLY A 75 9.12 -5.81 -0.62
CA GLY A 75 9.23 -6.79 -1.69
C GLY A 75 9.25 -8.23 -1.20
N SER A 76 8.36 -9.06 -1.75
CA SER A 76 8.56 -10.50 -1.77
C SER A 76 9.87 -10.80 -2.53
N HIS A 77 10.92 -11.11 -1.78
CA HIS A 77 12.13 -11.79 -2.25
C HIS A 77 11.92 -13.31 -2.27
#